data_AF-A0A938ZEB3-F1
#
_entry.id   AF-A0A938ZEB3-F1
#
_cell.length_a   1.000
_cell.length_b   1.000
_cell.length_c   1.000
_cell.angle_alpha   90.00
_cell.angle_beta   90.00
_cell.angle_gamma   90.00
#
_symmetry.space_group_name_H-M   'P 1'
#
loop_
_entity.id
_entity.type
_entity.pdbx_description
1 polymer ?
#
loop_
_entity_poly.entity_id
_entity_poly.type
_entity_poly.pdbx_seq_one_letter_code
_entity_poly.pdbx_strand_id
1 'polypeptide(L)'
;MEIPDLIVLDLQFVTPSGSQSAKSAFQLLQLIFDADSSLNILIYSSEPSWLIKLVTSINHHYGGFVVINKMERRKAFLEGVESALHGKLKLPRELRQELNLNDKELEVLRLLCHESLTDQAIAHRLHISLRAVQNHIQHLKVKLGIDEVEQKDINSRIALCMKAIQKKLLSF
;
A
#
# COMPACT_ATOMS: atom_id res chain seq x y z
N MET A 1 8.23 24.08 7.42
CA MET A 1 8.57 23.29 6.22
C MET A 1 7.29 22.59 5.79
N GLU A 2 6.97 22.66 4.50
CA GLU A 2 5.77 22.06 3.92
C GLU A 2 6.09 20.61 3.56
N ILE A 3 5.30 19.66 4.04
CA ILE A 3 5.43 18.24 3.69
C ILE A 3 4.64 18.04 2.40
N PRO A 4 5.23 17.49 1.32
CA PRO A 4 4.50 17.29 0.07
C PRO A 4 3.38 16.27 0.23
N ASP A 5 2.31 16.39 -0.56
CA ASP A 5 1.23 15.39 -0.56
C ASP A 5 1.59 14.09 -1.30
N LEU A 6 2.59 14.15 -2.19
CA LEU A 6 3.07 13.03 -3.01
C LEU A 6 4.55 13.19 -3.33
N ILE A 7 5.31 12.10 -3.18
CA ILE A 7 6.64 11.94 -3.77
C ILE A 7 6.53 11.09 -5.03
N VAL A 8 7.10 11.58 -6.12
CA VAL A 8 7.33 10.80 -7.34
C VAL A 8 8.82 10.46 -7.42
N LEU A 9 9.15 9.17 -7.49
CA LEU A 9 10.52 8.69 -7.41
C LEU A 9 10.86 7.75 -8.57
N ASP A 10 11.97 8.03 -9.24
CA ASP A 10 12.67 7.04 -10.07
C ASP A 10 13.59 6.19 -9.21
N LEU A 11 13.74 4.91 -9.53
CA LEU A 11 14.70 4.05 -8.84
C LEU A 11 16.10 4.17 -9.42
N GLN A 12 16.23 4.48 -10.71
CA GLN A 12 17.50 4.38 -11.40
C GLN A 12 18.21 5.73 -11.43
N PHE A 13 19.30 5.83 -10.67
CA PHE A 13 20.19 6.98 -10.70
C PHE A 13 21.55 6.60 -11.29
N VAL A 14 22.08 7.46 -12.17
CA VAL A 14 23.42 7.30 -12.72
C VAL A 14 24.45 7.68 -11.66
N THR A 15 25.35 6.75 -11.36
CA THR A 15 26.47 6.98 -10.45
C THR A 15 27.62 7.72 -11.15
N PRO A 16 28.58 8.29 -10.42
CA PRO A 16 29.78 8.90 -11.02
C PRO A 16 30.57 7.93 -11.92
N SER A 17 30.46 6.62 -11.69
CA SER A 17 31.06 5.58 -12.52
C SER A 17 30.26 5.24 -13.79
N GLY A 18 29.15 5.93 -14.07
CA GLY A 18 28.28 5.71 -15.24
C GLY A 18 27.33 4.51 -15.13
N SER A 19 27.39 3.74 -14.03
CA SER A 19 26.47 2.62 -13.78
C SER A 19 25.15 3.10 -13.16
N GLN A 20 24.05 2.39 -13.45
CA GLN A 20 22.75 2.62 -12.82
C GLN A 20 22.71 2.03 -11.42
N SER A 21 22.13 2.76 -10.45
CA SER A 21 22.01 2.30 -9.07
C SER A 21 20.68 2.70 -8.44
N ALA A 22 20.14 1.78 -7.63
CA ALA A 22 18.95 1.99 -6.80
C ALA A 22 19.26 2.59 -5.43
N LYS A 23 20.54 2.71 -5.07
CA LYS A 23 20.96 2.88 -3.68
C LYS A 23 20.36 4.13 -3.04
N SER A 24 20.42 5.27 -3.71
CA SER A 24 19.88 6.52 -3.20
C SER A 24 18.35 6.48 -3.07
N ALA A 25 17.66 5.88 -4.06
CA ALA A 25 16.22 5.68 -3.99
C ALA A 25 15.83 4.83 -2.77
N PHE A 26 16.56 3.74 -2.53
CA PHE A 26 16.29 2.84 -1.40
C PHE A 26 16.59 3.50 -0.05
N GLN A 27 17.67 4.26 0.05
CA GLN A 27 17.97 5.03 1.26
C GLN A 27 16.86 6.04 1.58
N LEU A 28 16.35 6.75 0.57
CA LEU A 28 15.22 7.66 0.75
C LEU A 28 13.96 6.91 1.19
N LEU A 29 13.62 5.80 0.53
CA LEU A 29 12.46 4.99 0.90
C LEU A 29 12.56 4.45 2.33
N GLN A 30 13.73 3.96 2.74
CA GLN A 30 13.98 3.51 4.11
C GLN A 30 13.76 4.65 5.12
N LEU A 31 14.30 5.84 4.85
CA LEU A 31 14.08 7.00 5.72
C LEU A 31 12.59 7.37 5.84
N ILE A 32 11.82 7.26 4.75
CA ILE A 32 10.38 7.54 4.77
C ILE A 32 9.62 6.47 5.58
N PHE A 33 9.97 5.20 5.41
CA PHE A 33 9.36 4.08 6.15
C PHE A 33 9.68 4.13 7.64
N ASP A 34 10.94 4.42 8.01
CA ASP A 34 11.39 4.51 9.40
C ASP A 34 10.75 5.69 10.14
N ALA A 35 10.30 6.71 9.42
CA ALA A 35 9.56 7.84 9.97
C ALA A 35 8.07 7.54 10.25
N ASP A 36 7.58 6.31 9.99
CA ASP A 36 6.16 5.90 10.08
C ASP A 36 5.21 6.93 9.44
N SER A 37 5.57 7.41 8.25
CA SER A 37 4.89 8.52 7.57
C SER A 37 3.70 8.05 6.72
N SER A 38 2.64 8.86 6.66
CA SER A 38 1.48 8.66 5.75
C SER A 38 1.75 9.13 4.32
N LEU A 39 2.96 9.60 4.04
CA LEU A 39 3.30 10.24 2.79
C LEU A 39 2.99 9.35 1.58
N ASN A 40 2.28 9.89 0.58
CA ASN A 40 1.98 9.13 -0.62
C ASN A 40 3.22 9.05 -1.52
N ILE A 41 3.43 7.89 -2.14
CA ILE A 41 4.61 7.60 -2.96
C ILE A 41 4.15 6.97 -4.29
N LEU A 42 4.64 7.54 -5.39
CA LEU A 42 4.58 6.96 -6.71
C LEU A 42 6.00 6.60 -7.14
N ILE A 43 6.27 5.31 -7.32
CA ILE A 43 7.48 4.86 -8.01
C ILE A 43 7.22 4.84 -9.51
N TYR A 44 7.99 5.60 -10.27
CA TYR A 44 7.93 5.64 -11.73
C TYR A 44 9.28 5.19 -12.29
N SER A 45 9.41 3.91 -12.60
CA SER A 45 10.70 3.25 -12.92
C SER A 45 10.58 2.34 -14.14
N SER A 46 11.66 2.18 -14.90
CA SER A 46 11.78 1.13 -15.95
C SER A 46 12.05 -0.25 -15.35
N GLU A 47 12.63 -0.31 -14.15
CA GLU A 47 13.03 -1.54 -13.46
C GLU A 47 12.33 -1.64 -12.08
N PRO A 48 11.01 -1.88 -12.04
CA PRO A 48 10.26 -1.97 -10.77
C PRO A 48 10.67 -3.18 -9.91
N SER A 49 11.23 -4.23 -10.53
CA SER A 49 11.71 -5.46 -9.87
C SER A 49 12.75 -5.19 -8.77
N TRP A 50 13.45 -4.06 -8.83
CA TRP A 50 14.41 -3.66 -7.81
C TRP A 50 13.76 -3.51 -6.43
N LEU A 51 12.46 -3.18 -6.37
CA LEU A 51 11.70 -3.07 -5.13
C LEU A 51 11.43 -4.40 -4.42
N ILE A 52 11.72 -5.57 -5.01
CA ILE A 52 11.50 -6.87 -4.36
C ILE A 52 12.08 -6.91 -2.93
N LYS A 53 13.23 -6.26 -2.71
CA LYS A 53 13.92 -6.19 -1.41
C LYS A 53 13.17 -5.34 -0.37
N LEU A 54 12.28 -4.47 -0.79
CA LEU A 54 11.54 -3.53 0.05
C LEU A 54 10.05 -3.88 0.16
N VAL A 55 9.58 -4.97 -0.46
CA VAL A 55 8.15 -5.31 -0.51
C VAL A 55 7.52 -5.41 0.88
N THR A 56 8.25 -5.94 1.88
CA THR A 56 7.74 -5.97 3.26
C THR A 56 7.51 -4.57 3.82
N SER A 57 8.47 -3.66 3.67
CA SER A 57 8.32 -2.27 4.12
C SER A 57 7.23 -1.53 3.33
N ILE A 58 7.15 -1.76 2.02
CA ILE A 58 6.10 -1.20 1.15
C ILE A 58 4.72 -1.66 1.62
N ASN A 59 4.57 -2.95 1.95
CA ASN A 59 3.30 -3.49 2.44
C ASN A 59 2.92 -2.90 3.79
N HIS A 60 3.88 -2.52 4.65
CA HIS A 60 3.57 -1.91 5.95
C HIS A 60 3.36 -0.39 5.88
N HIS A 61 3.67 0.23 4.75
CA HIS A 61 3.44 1.65 4.51
C HIS A 61 1.94 1.93 4.35
N TYR A 62 1.40 2.84 5.17
CA TYR A 62 -0.05 3.10 5.20
C TYR A 62 -0.50 4.31 4.37
N GLY A 63 0.45 5.10 3.85
CA GLY A 63 0.19 6.06 2.78
C GLY A 63 -0.12 5.35 1.46
N GLY A 64 -0.54 6.11 0.45
CA GLY A 64 -0.67 5.55 -0.89
C GLY A 64 0.69 5.13 -1.44
N PHE A 65 0.81 3.94 -1.99
CA PHE A 65 2.04 3.44 -2.58
C PHE A 65 1.73 2.79 -3.93
N VAL A 66 2.16 3.44 -5.01
CA VAL A 66 1.85 3.01 -6.37
C VAL A 66 3.15 2.84 -7.15
N VAL A 67 3.28 1.75 -7.88
CA VAL A 67 4.42 1.49 -8.76
C VAL A 67 3.93 1.40 -10.20
N ILE A 68 4.47 2.28 -11.05
CA ILE A 68 4.17 2.36 -12.48
C ILE A 68 5.45 2.09 -13.27
N ASN A 69 5.37 1.18 -14.24
CA ASN A 69 6.46 0.96 -15.18
C ASN A 69 6.48 2.10 -16.21
N LYS A 70 7.65 2.70 -16.48
CA LYS A 70 7.82 3.77 -17.50
C LYS A 70 7.43 3.35 -18.91
N MET A 71 7.44 2.04 -19.18
CA MET A 71 7.02 1.47 -20.47
C MET A 71 5.50 1.47 -20.67
N GLU A 72 4.73 1.77 -19.61
CA GLU A 72 3.28 1.95 -19.72
C GLU A 72 2.92 3.24 -20.47
N ARG A 73 1.67 3.32 -20.94
CA ARG A 73 1.15 4.55 -21.56
C ARG A 73 1.18 5.70 -20.56
N ARG A 74 1.44 6.93 -21.03
CA ARG A 74 1.45 8.15 -20.18
C ARG A 74 0.22 8.30 -19.27
N LYS A 75 -0.94 7.80 -19.70
CA LYS A 75 -2.17 7.77 -18.89
C LYS A 75 -1.99 7.00 -17.57
N ALA A 76 -1.21 5.92 -17.58
CA ALA A 76 -0.91 5.13 -16.38
C ALA A 76 -0.16 5.93 -15.31
N PHE A 77 0.69 6.89 -15.72
CA PHE A 77 1.32 7.81 -14.77
C PHE A 77 0.28 8.68 -14.05
N LEU A 78 -0.64 9.30 -14.80
CA LEU A 78 -1.69 10.17 -14.23
C LEU A 78 -2.65 9.37 -13.33
N GLU A 79 -3.10 8.20 -13.79
CA GLU A 79 -3.93 7.29 -12.99
C GLU A 79 -3.17 6.79 -11.74
N GLY A 80 -1.85 6.63 -11.85
CA GLY A 80 -0.97 6.28 -10.74
C GLY A 80 -0.86 7.39 -9.70
N VAL A 81 -0.63 8.63 -10.13
CA VAL A 81 -0.63 9.83 -9.28
C VAL A 81 -1.94 9.94 -8.52
N GLU A 82 -3.06 9.88 -9.23
CA GLU A 82 -4.39 9.94 -8.61
C GLU A 82 -4.57 8.81 -7.60
N SER A 83 -4.17 7.59 -7.95
CA SER A 83 -4.29 6.44 -7.05
C SER A 83 -3.45 6.60 -5.78
N ALA A 84 -2.22 7.09 -5.90
CA ALA A 84 -1.33 7.32 -4.76
C ALA A 84 -1.90 8.41 -3.84
N LEU A 85 -2.36 9.53 -4.38
CA LEU A 85 -3.00 10.60 -3.60
C LEU A 85 -4.26 10.12 -2.87
N HIS A 86 -5.01 9.19 -3.45
CA HIS A 86 -6.15 8.54 -2.80
C HIS A 86 -5.77 7.43 -1.81
N GLY A 87 -4.50 7.30 -1.43
CA GLY A 87 -4.06 6.33 -0.42
C GLY A 87 -4.02 4.88 -0.89
N LYS A 88 -4.11 4.62 -2.21
CA LYS A 88 -4.19 3.25 -2.74
C LYS A 88 -2.82 2.56 -2.74
N LEU A 89 -2.82 1.26 -2.46
CA LEU A 89 -1.70 0.36 -2.74
C LEU A 89 -1.90 -0.28 -4.12
N LYS A 90 -0.99 -0.01 -5.07
CA LYS A 90 -1.01 -0.64 -6.39
C LYS A 90 0.39 -1.09 -6.80
N LEU A 91 0.57 -2.40 -6.81
CA LEU A 91 1.84 -3.05 -7.15
C LEU A 91 1.72 -3.88 -8.44
N PRO A 92 2.74 -3.86 -9.32
CA PRO A 92 2.96 -4.85 -10.37
C PRO A 92 2.92 -6.27 -9.82
N ARG A 93 2.53 -7.23 -10.66
CA ARG A 93 2.28 -8.61 -10.24
C ARG A 93 3.52 -9.25 -9.61
N GLU A 94 4.70 -8.95 -10.13
CA GLU A 94 6.00 -9.41 -9.66
C GLU A 94 6.36 -8.92 -8.25
N LEU A 95 5.73 -7.84 -7.77
CA LEU A 95 5.93 -7.32 -6.42
C LEU A 95 4.85 -7.77 -5.43
N ARG A 96 3.78 -8.43 -5.90
CA ARG A 96 2.73 -8.98 -5.02
C ARG A 96 3.25 -10.27 -4.40
N GLN A 97 3.78 -10.17 -3.18
CA GLN A 97 4.28 -11.30 -2.39
C GLN A 97 3.17 -12.00 -1.58
N GLU A 98 3.56 -13.04 -0.83
CA GLU A 98 2.71 -13.67 0.19
C GLU A 98 2.15 -12.64 1.16
N LEU A 99 0.94 -12.94 1.63
CA LEU A 99 0.17 -12.11 2.55
C LEU A 99 0.96 -11.85 3.84
N ASN A 100 1.43 -10.61 4.00
CA ASN A 100 2.11 -10.13 5.21
C ASN A 100 1.36 -8.93 5.78
N LEU A 101 0.75 -9.13 6.94
CA LEU A 101 0.00 -8.11 7.67
C LEU A 101 0.77 -7.73 8.94
N ASN A 102 0.90 -6.44 9.20
CA ASN A 102 1.44 -5.98 10.48
C ASN A 102 0.38 -6.00 11.59
N ASP A 103 0.81 -5.76 12.84
CA ASP A 103 -0.07 -5.74 14.01
C ASP A 103 -1.20 -4.70 13.89
N LYS A 104 -0.92 -3.52 13.34
CA LYS A 104 -1.94 -2.47 13.13
C LYS A 104 -3.02 -2.95 12.15
N GLU A 105 -2.63 -3.60 11.06
CA GLU A 105 -3.54 -4.16 10.06
C GLU A 105 -4.35 -5.34 10.60
N LEU A 106 -3.73 -6.22 11.38
CA LEU A 106 -4.43 -7.30 12.08
C LEU A 106 -5.44 -6.74 13.08
N GLU A 107 -5.09 -5.69 13.82
CA GLU A 107 -6.00 -5.03 14.75
C GLU A 107 -7.16 -4.35 14.01
N VAL A 108 -6.90 -3.62 12.92
CA VAL A 108 -7.96 -3.08 12.05
C VAL A 108 -8.88 -4.21 11.58
N LEU A 109 -8.32 -5.32 11.08
CA LEU A 109 -9.08 -6.46 10.59
C LEU A 109 -9.94 -7.11 11.70
N ARG A 110 -9.39 -7.23 12.91
CA ARG A 110 -10.10 -7.73 14.10
C ARG A 110 -11.26 -6.81 14.49
N LEU A 111 -11.02 -5.51 14.60
CA LEU A 111 -12.08 -4.54 14.90
C LEU A 111 -13.17 -4.52 13.82
N LEU A 112 -12.76 -4.67 12.56
CA LEU A 112 -13.64 -4.66 11.41
C LEU A 112 -14.57 -5.88 11.37
N CYS A 113 -14.01 -7.06 11.61
CA CYS A 113 -14.65 -8.35 11.34
C CYS A 113 -15.16 -9.08 12.59
N HIS A 114 -14.45 -8.99 13.71
CA HIS A 114 -14.86 -9.62 14.97
C HIS A 114 -15.80 -8.70 15.75
N GLU A 115 -15.42 -7.44 15.91
CA GLU A 115 -16.21 -6.46 16.68
C GLU A 115 -17.23 -5.68 15.83
N SER A 116 -17.21 -5.86 14.50
CA SER A 116 -18.14 -5.22 13.56
C SER A 116 -18.18 -3.69 13.65
N LEU A 117 -17.07 -3.06 14.04
CA LEU A 117 -17.00 -1.61 14.24
C LEU A 117 -17.01 -0.84 12.93
N THR A 118 -17.72 0.28 12.86
CA THR A 118 -17.65 1.20 11.71
C THR A 118 -16.25 1.83 11.59
N ASP A 119 -15.88 2.31 10.40
CA ASP A 119 -14.57 2.94 10.18
C ASP A 119 -14.33 4.14 11.14
N GLN A 120 -15.39 4.87 11.49
CA GLN A 120 -15.35 5.95 12.48
C GLN A 120 -15.07 5.43 13.90
N ALA A 121 -15.70 4.33 14.30
CA ALA A 121 -15.47 3.71 15.60
C ALA A 121 -14.05 3.11 15.70
N ILE A 122 -13.54 2.53 14.60
CA ILE A 122 -12.16 2.07 14.50
C ILE A 122 -11.19 3.26 14.61
N ALA A 123 -11.45 4.35 13.89
CA ALA A 123 -10.61 5.56 13.94
C ALA A 123 -10.53 6.12 15.36
N HIS A 124 -11.66 6.21 16.04
CA HIS A 124 -11.73 6.64 17.44
C HIS A 124 -10.95 5.69 18.36
N ARG A 125 -11.14 4.37 18.21
CA ARG A 125 -10.49 3.37 19.05
C ARG A 125 -8.98 3.29 18.87
N LEU A 126 -8.50 3.49 17.64
CA LEU A 126 -7.07 3.45 17.32
C LEU A 126 -6.40 4.83 17.42
N HIS A 127 -7.15 5.89 17.72
CA HIS A 127 -6.67 7.27 17.75
C HIS A 127 -5.98 7.70 16.45
N ILE A 128 -6.51 7.27 15.31
CA ILE A 128 -6.01 7.65 13.97
C ILE A 128 -7.11 8.34 13.17
N SER A 129 -6.73 8.98 12.06
CA SER A 129 -7.73 9.63 11.19
C SER A 129 -8.64 8.60 10.51
N LEU A 130 -9.88 9.01 10.21
CA LEU A 130 -10.81 8.19 9.41
C LEU A 130 -10.18 7.75 8.08
N ARG A 131 -9.43 8.65 7.44
CA ARG A 131 -8.72 8.36 6.19
C ARG A 131 -7.68 7.27 6.36
N ALA A 132 -6.94 7.26 7.47
CA ALA A 132 -5.96 6.21 7.74
C ALA A 132 -6.64 4.83 7.88
N VAL A 133 -7.78 4.75 8.57
CA VAL A 133 -8.57 3.51 8.65
C VAL A 133 -9.02 3.05 7.25
N GLN A 134 -9.54 3.97 6.44
CA GLN A 134 -9.98 3.65 5.08
C GLN A 134 -8.82 3.15 4.20
N ASN A 135 -7.64 3.75 4.33
CA ASN A 135 -6.43 3.27 3.65
C ASN A 135 -6.05 1.86 4.11
N HIS A 136 -6.03 1.60 5.43
CA HIS A 136 -5.75 0.26 5.95
C HIS A 136 -6.73 -0.79 5.39
N ILE A 137 -8.03 -0.49 5.36
CA ILE A 137 -9.05 -1.40 4.80
C ILE A 137 -8.79 -1.61 3.31
N GLN A 138 -8.45 -0.56 2.55
CA GLN A 138 -8.16 -0.67 1.13
C GLN A 138 -6.90 -1.51 0.87
N HIS A 139 -5.86 -1.37 1.68
CA HIS A 139 -4.63 -2.16 1.59
C HIS A 139 -4.89 -3.62 1.95
N LEU A 140 -5.66 -3.87 3.01
CA LEU A 140 -6.10 -5.21 3.40
C LEU A 140 -6.84 -5.91 2.26
N LYS A 141 -7.76 -5.22 1.57
CA LYS A 141 -8.43 -5.74 0.37
C LYS A 141 -7.43 -6.15 -0.71
N VAL A 142 -6.47 -5.29 -1.03
CA VAL A 142 -5.43 -5.57 -2.04
C VAL A 142 -4.60 -6.80 -1.64
N LYS A 143 -4.13 -6.85 -0.40
CA LYS A 143 -3.30 -7.96 0.13
C LYS A 143 -4.07 -9.28 0.17
N LEU A 144 -5.36 -9.24 0.48
CA LEU A 144 -6.24 -10.42 0.52
C LEU A 144 -6.80 -10.81 -0.86
N GLY A 145 -6.47 -10.05 -1.91
CA GLY A 145 -6.93 -10.31 -3.28
C GLY A 145 -8.44 -10.11 -3.44
N ILE A 146 -9.01 -9.14 -2.73
CA ILE A 146 -10.41 -8.74 -2.85
C ILE A 146 -10.51 -7.77 -4.03
N ASP A 147 -10.88 -8.29 -5.20
CA ASP A 147 -11.21 -7.47 -6.37
C ASP A 147 -12.70 -7.08 -6.35
N GLU A 148 -12.98 -5.78 -6.40
CA GLU A 148 -14.34 -5.25 -6.41
C GLU A 148 -15.09 -5.61 -7.71
N VAL A 149 -14.37 -5.93 -8.79
CA VAL A 149 -14.96 -6.32 -10.08
C VAL A 149 -15.47 -7.76 -10.06
N GLU A 150 -14.82 -8.65 -9.30
CA GLU A 150 -15.17 -10.07 -9.18
C GLU A 150 -16.29 -10.32 -8.14
N GLN A 151 -16.56 -9.35 -7.26
CA GLN A 151 -17.49 -9.48 -6.13
C GLN A 151 -18.82 -8.76 -6.34
N LYS A 152 -19.43 -8.89 -7.53
CA LYS A 152 -20.67 -8.18 -7.89
C LYS A 152 -21.84 -8.41 -6.91
N ASP A 153 -21.86 -9.56 -6.23
CA ASP A 153 -22.98 -9.99 -5.39
C ASP A 153 -22.69 -9.95 -3.88
N ILE A 154 -21.47 -9.61 -3.46
CA ILE A 154 -21.07 -9.62 -2.04
C ILE A 154 -20.49 -8.25 -1.66
N ASN A 155 -20.98 -7.69 -0.55
CA ASN A 155 -20.40 -6.47 0.00
C ASN A 155 -18.89 -6.66 0.27
N SER A 156 -18.06 -5.77 -0.27
CA SER A 156 -16.59 -5.87 -0.19
C SER A 156 -16.04 -6.06 1.24
N ARG A 157 -16.75 -5.56 2.26
CA ARG A 157 -16.39 -5.74 3.67
C ARG A 157 -16.67 -7.16 4.16
N ILE A 158 -17.79 -7.74 3.75
CA ILE A 158 -18.12 -9.14 4.07
C ILE A 158 -17.10 -10.06 3.40
N ALA A 159 -16.80 -9.83 2.12
CA ALA A 159 -15.80 -10.62 1.40
C ALA A 159 -14.41 -10.54 2.05
N LEU A 160 -14.01 -9.35 2.50
CA LEU A 160 -12.77 -9.15 3.26
C LEU A 160 -12.73 -10.02 4.52
N CYS A 161 -13.80 -9.99 5.33
CA CYS A 161 -13.90 -10.79 6.54
C CYS A 161 -13.91 -12.30 6.24
N MET A 162 -14.69 -12.76 5.25
CA MET A 162 -14.68 -14.17 4.82
C MET A 162 -13.29 -14.64 4.41
N LYS A 163 -12.54 -13.80 3.68
CA LYS A 163 -11.18 -14.12 3.24
C LYS A 163 -10.20 -14.19 4.40
N ALA A 164 -10.31 -13.27 5.36
CA ALA A 164 -9.50 -13.28 6.58
C ALA A 164 -9.67 -14.58 7.38
N ILE A 165 -10.92 -15.04 7.50
CA ILE A 165 -11.25 -16.30 8.19
C ILE A 165 -10.72 -17.50 7.41
N GLN A 166 -10.93 -17.54 6.08
CA GLN A 166 -10.41 -18.60 5.22
C GLN A 166 -8.88 -18.73 5.33
N LYS A 167 -8.19 -17.59 5.47
CA LYS A 167 -6.73 -17.51 5.64
C LYS A 167 -6.27 -17.75 7.08
N LYS A 168 -7.19 -18.03 8.02
CA LYS A 168 -6.92 -18.22 9.46
C LYS A 168 -6.21 -17.04 10.12
N LEU A 169 -6.45 -15.82 9.63
CA LEU A 169 -5.92 -14.59 10.23
C LEU A 169 -6.70 -14.17 11.48
N LEU A 170 -7.93 -14.65 11.60
CA LEU A 170 -8.82 -14.43 12.73
C LEU A 170 -9.31 -15.79 13.23
N SER A 171 -9.41 -15.94 14.55
CA SER A 171 -10.08 -17.05 15.23
C SER A 171 -11.30 -16.51 15.97
N PHE A 172 -12.44 -17.19 15.83
CA PHE A 172 -13.65 -16.94 16.63
C PHE A 172 -13.74 -17.94 17.78
#